data_AF-X1S163-F1
#
_entry.id   AF-X1S163-F1
#
_cell.length_a   1.000
_cell.length_b   1.000
_cell.length_c   1.000
_cell.angle_alpha   90.00
_cell.angle_beta   90.00
_cell.angle_gamma   90.00
#
_symmetry.space_group_name_H-M   'P 1'
#
loop_
_entity.id
_entity.type
_entity.pdbx_description
1 polymer ?
#
loop_
_entity_poly.entity_id
_entity_poly.type
_entity_poly.pdbx_seq_one_letter_code
_entity_poly.pdbx_strand_id
1 'polypeptide(L)'
;MPDFIWDVISCPELQRLREVRLCNINSLCLSGGANTNRYEHAIGTCHLAQECLNSWPPLNPISEKEQKLFVLAALLHDVASAAFGHSVEYIESKEGFDHEKAFEYVAVGEKGESYQYKSATLEPIFLGMSRELSSKIIKEDLEAIGKIIAGKGRFGPLMNATMDVDNIDNVFRLSYHIGLVKSGEVPLKLAKSLWVENDKLVLRKEVICLVEEWHKVRKKLYLLLLRNPEEFSAKCMLSEAIELAKAKDFFPFSWH
;
A
#
# COMPACT_ATOMS: atom_id res chain seq x y z
N MET A 1 3.93 15.82 -10.55
CA MET A 1 3.46 14.50 -10.96
C MET A 1 3.08 14.56 -12.44
N PRO A 2 3.29 13.50 -13.23
CA PRO A 2 2.97 13.44 -14.65
C PRO A 2 1.45 13.50 -14.89
N ASP A 3 1.03 13.91 -16.08
CA ASP A 3 -0.38 14.11 -16.43
C ASP A 3 -1.23 12.84 -16.24
N PHE A 4 -0.70 11.67 -16.63
CA PHE A 4 -1.41 10.39 -16.49
C PHE A 4 -1.71 10.01 -15.03
N ILE A 5 -1.01 10.59 -14.05
CA ILE A 5 -1.31 10.37 -12.63
C ILE A 5 -2.53 11.19 -12.22
N TRP A 6 -2.70 12.41 -12.75
CA TRP A 6 -3.87 13.24 -12.46
C TRP A 6 -5.17 12.61 -12.96
N ASP A 7 -5.12 11.87 -14.07
CA ASP A 7 -6.27 11.13 -14.60
C ASP A 7 -6.75 10.01 -13.67
N VAL A 8 -5.83 9.43 -12.90
CA VAL A 8 -6.09 8.27 -12.02
C VAL A 8 -6.30 8.70 -10.58
N ILE A 9 -5.70 9.81 -10.15
CA ILE A 9 -5.72 10.21 -8.74
C ILE A 9 -7.14 10.46 -8.24
N SER A 10 -8.04 10.91 -9.12
CA SER A 10 -9.44 11.22 -8.79
C SER A 10 -10.34 9.99 -8.81
N CYS A 11 -9.84 8.82 -9.24
CA CYS A 11 -10.65 7.60 -9.30
C CYS A 11 -11.14 7.21 -7.89
N PRO A 12 -12.42 6.80 -7.75
CA PRO A 12 -13.00 6.47 -6.44
C PRO A 12 -12.25 5.38 -5.68
N GLU A 13 -11.66 4.42 -6.39
CA GLU A 13 -10.83 3.36 -5.86
C GLU A 13 -9.61 3.90 -5.12
N LEU A 14 -9.01 5.00 -5.59
CA LEU A 14 -7.93 5.67 -4.87
C LEU A 14 -8.47 6.64 -3.81
N GLN A 15 -9.50 7.43 -4.13
CA GLN A 15 -10.07 8.43 -3.22
C GLN A 15 -10.59 7.81 -1.91
N ARG A 16 -11.10 6.57 -1.93
CA ARG A 16 -11.51 5.86 -0.71
C ARG A 16 -10.37 5.74 0.32
N LEU A 17 -9.10 5.73 -0.12
CA LEU A 17 -7.94 5.59 0.79
C LEU A 17 -7.80 6.76 1.75
N ARG A 18 -8.51 7.89 1.52
CA ARG A 18 -8.60 8.99 2.49
C ARG A 18 -9.24 8.56 3.81
N GLU A 19 -10.15 7.59 3.73
CA GLU A 19 -10.88 7.02 4.87
C GLU A 19 -10.22 5.75 5.43
N VAL A 20 -9.14 5.27 4.80
CA VAL A 20 -8.38 4.12 5.28
C VAL A 20 -7.09 4.61 5.94
N ARG A 21 -7.02 4.45 7.27
CA ARG A 21 -5.84 4.81 8.06
C ARG A 21 -4.65 3.91 7.70
N LEU A 22 -3.45 4.48 7.78
CA LEU A 22 -2.20 3.74 7.63
C LEU A 22 -1.95 2.84 8.86
N CYS A 23 -2.31 3.33 10.06
CA CYS A 23 -2.36 2.53 11.28
C CYS A 23 -3.73 1.84 11.43
N ASN A 24 -3.72 0.55 11.78
CA ASN A 24 -4.95 -0.21 12.00
C ASN A 24 -5.73 0.26 13.23
N ILE A 25 -5.03 0.79 14.24
CA ILE A 25 -5.63 1.30 15.47
C ILE A 25 -5.57 2.82 15.49
N ASN A 26 -6.68 3.44 15.92
CA ASN A 26 -6.70 4.85 16.23
C ASN A 26 -6.01 5.10 17.58
N SER A 27 -4.68 5.15 17.54
CA SER A 27 -3.83 5.29 18.72
C SER A 27 -4.04 6.61 19.44
N LEU A 28 -4.32 6.54 20.75
CA LEU A 28 -4.31 7.73 21.62
C LEU A 28 -2.89 8.20 21.94
N CYS A 29 -1.91 7.29 21.93
CA CYS A 29 -0.50 7.60 22.24
C CYS A 29 0.27 8.09 21.01
N LEU A 30 -0.09 7.61 19.82
CA LEU A 30 0.55 7.89 18.54
C LEU A 30 -0.40 8.64 17.60
N SER A 31 -1.07 9.66 18.14
CA SER A 31 -2.15 10.39 17.47
C SER A 31 -1.74 10.97 16.11
N GLY A 32 -0.50 11.45 15.98
CA GLY A 32 0.01 11.95 14.70
C GLY A 32 0.03 10.87 13.61
N GLY A 33 0.54 9.67 13.91
CA GLY A 33 0.58 8.55 12.96
C GLY A 33 -0.79 7.89 12.75
N ALA A 34 -1.66 7.89 13.77
CA ALA A 34 -3.00 7.33 13.70
C ALA A 34 -3.94 8.11 12.75
N ASN A 35 -3.67 9.39 12.51
CA ASN A 35 -4.45 10.24 11.62
C ASN A 35 -3.92 10.28 10.18
N THR A 36 -2.79 9.63 9.90
CA THR A 36 -2.29 9.47 8.53
C THR A 36 -3.11 8.42 7.79
N ASN A 37 -3.47 8.70 6.55
CA ASN A 37 -4.24 7.79 5.70
C ASN A 37 -3.37 7.17 4.60
N ARG A 38 -3.87 6.10 3.99
CA ARG A 38 -3.21 5.38 2.90
C ARG A 38 -3.18 6.18 1.60
N TYR A 39 -4.05 7.18 1.43
CA TYR A 39 -4.04 8.05 0.26
C TYR A 39 -2.76 8.90 0.20
N GLU A 40 -2.38 9.53 1.31
CA GLU A 40 -1.13 10.29 1.39
C GLU A 40 0.11 9.39 1.22
N HIS A 41 0.04 8.15 1.72
CA HIS A 41 1.07 7.14 1.52
C HIS A 41 1.20 6.70 0.05
N ALA A 42 0.08 6.47 -0.65
CA ALA A 42 0.05 6.16 -2.07
C ALA A 42 0.69 7.28 -2.92
N ILE A 43 0.36 8.55 -2.63
CA ILE A 43 0.95 9.72 -3.28
C ILE A 43 2.46 9.80 -3.00
N GLY A 44 2.87 9.56 -1.75
CA GLY A 44 4.29 9.55 -1.35
C GLY A 44 5.10 8.46 -2.04
N THR A 45 4.57 7.24 -2.07
CA THR A 45 5.17 6.09 -2.74
C THR A 45 5.29 6.34 -4.25
N CYS A 46 4.25 6.91 -4.88
CA CYS A 46 4.29 7.37 -6.27
C CYS A 46 5.38 8.43 -6.51
N HIS A 47 5.58 9.36 -5.58
CA HIS A 47 6.66 10.33 -5.67
C HIS A 47 8.04 9.69 -5.55
N LEU A 48 8.25 8.78 -4.59
CA LEU A 48 9.52 8.06 -4.44
C LEU A 48 9.83 7.19 -5.68
N ALA A 49 8.82 6.55 -6.27
CA ALA A 49 8.98 5.78 -7.50
C ALA A 49 9.45 6.66 -8.67
N GLN A 50 8.90 7.87 -8.83
CA GLN A 50 9.39 8.83 -9.84
C GLN A 50 10.83 9.25 -9.59
N GLU A 51 11.20 9.51 -8.34
CA GLU A 51 12.56 9.94 -8.01
C GLU A 51 13.60 8.81 -8.22
N CYS A 52 13.19 7.56 -8.01
CA CYS A 52 13.94 6.37 -8.41
C CYS A 52 14.16 6.34 -9.93
N LEU A 53 13.10 6.52 -10.73
CA LEU A 53 13.20 6.56 -12.21
C LEU A 53 14.04 7.74 -12.72
N ASN A 54 13.93 8.92 -12.11
CA ASN A 54 14.71 10.10 -12.47
C ASN A 54 16.22 9.89 -12.25
N SER A 55 16.59 8.94 -11.38
CA SER A 55 17.99 8.60 -11.05
C SER A 55 18.41 7.25 -11.62
N TRP A 56 17.61 6.70 -12.55
CA TRP A 56 17.80 5.36 -13.12
C TRP A 56 19.12 5.25 -13.91
N PRO A 57 19.86 4.14 -13.79
CA PRO A 57 21.14 4.00 -14.45
C PRO A 57 21.00 3.96 -16.00
N PRO A 58 21.78 4.77 -16.75
CA PRO A 58 21.70 4.81 -18.22
C PRO A 58 21.99 3.49 -18.92
N LEU A 59 22.82 2.63 -18.31
CA LEU A 59 23.20 1.32 -18.84
C LEU A 59 22.10 0.26 -18.70
N ASN A 60 20.95 0.61 -18.11
CA ASN A 60 19.82 -0.27 -17.87
C ASN A 60 18.53 0.36 -18.38
N PRO A 61 18.37 0.56 -19.71
CA PRO A 61 17.29 1.36 -20.26
C PRO A 61 15.90 0.80 -19.94
N ILE A 62 14.93 1.70 -19.81
CA ILE A 62 13.53 1.43 -19.53
C ILE A 62 12.67 2.24 -20.50
N SER A 63 11.66 1.60 -21.09
CA SER A 63 10.71 2.27 -21.98
C SER A 63 9.78 3.22 -21.22
N GLU A 64 9.18 4.19 -21.92
CA GLU A 64 8.17 5.09 -21.33
C GLU A 64 6.97 4.30 -20.79
N LYS A 65 6.59 3.22 -21.46
CA LYS A 65 5.51 2.33 -21.00
C LYS A 65 5.89 1.66 -19.67
N GLU A 66 7.09 1.11 -19.57
CA GLU A 66 7.58 0.51 -18.32
C GLU A 66 7.62 1.52 -17.17
N GLN A 67 8.10 2.74 -17.43
CA GLN A 67 8.11 3.83 -16.45
C GLN A 67 6.69 4.16 -15.97
N LYS A 68 5.73 4.31 -16.90
CA LYS A 68 4.32 4.57 -16.58
C LYS A 68 3.72 3.47 -15.71
N LEU A 69 3.95 2.20 -16.07
CA LEU A 69 3.44 1.05 -15.31
C LEU A 69 4.00 1.00 -13.88
N PHE A 70 5.29 1.25 -13.71
CA PHE A 70 5.90 1.27 -12.37
C PHE A 70 5.34 2.40 -11.49
N VAL A 71 5.20 3.62 -12.02
CA VAL A 71 4.64 4.74 -11.25
C VAL A 71 3.16 4.51 -10.92
N LEU A 72 2.38 3.94 -11.84
CA LEU A 72 0.99 3.55 -11.57
C LEU A 72 0.91 2.44 -10.51
N ALA A 73 1.79 1.44 -10.57
CA ALA A 73 1.87 0.41 -9.55
C ALA A 73 2.20 1.00 -8.17
N ALA A 74 3.15 1.93 -8.09
CA ALA A 74 3.47 2.63 -6.85
C ALA A 74 2.28 3.45 -6.30
N LEU A 75 1.50 4.12 -7.17
CA LEU A 75 0.29 4.84 -6.77
C LEU A 75 -0.82 3.90 -6.30
N LEU A 76 -0.97 2.75 -6.96
CA LEU A 76 -2.12 1.89 -6.81
C LEU A 76 -1.90 0.69 -5.86
N HIS A 77 -0.69 0.49 -5.33
CA HIS A 77 -0.35 -0.71 -4.53
C HIS A 77 -1.31 -0.96 -3.36
N ASP A 78 -1.84 0.11 -2.76
CA ASP A 78 -2.71 0.06 -1.59
C ASP A 78 -4.22 0.11 -1.93
N VAL A 79 -4.62 0.15 -3.20
CA VAL A 79 -6.06 0.25 -3.54
C VAL A 79 -6.86 -1.00 -3.17
N ALA A 80 -6.20 -2.11 -2.90
CA ALA A 80 -6.85 -3.32 -2.39
C ALA A 80 -6.90 -3.40 -0.85
N SER A 81 -6.23 -2.50 -0.12
CA SER A 81 -6.18 -2.57 1.33
C SER A 81 -7.56 -2.40 1.95
N ALA A 82 -7.94 -3.36 2.80
CA ALA A 82 -9.16 -3.29 3.57
C ALA A 82 -9.05 -2.27 4.71
N ALA A 83 -10.20 -1.91 5.30
CA ALA A 83 -10.20 -1.27 6.61
C ALA A 83 -9.40 -2.14 7.60
N PHE A 84 -8.59 -1.51 8.46
CA PHE A 84 -7.69 -2.20 9.38
C PHE A 84 -6.57 -3.03 8.71
N GLY A 85 -6.32 -2.84 7.40
CA GLY A 85 -5.12 -3.26 6.66
C GLY A 85 -4.61 -4.66 7.04
N HIS A 86 -3.39 -4.70 7.58
CA HIS A 86 -2.69 -5.95 7.92
C HIS A 86 -3.46 -6.87 8.87
N SER A 87 -4.35 -6.34 9.72
CA SER A 87 -5.13 -7.18 10.65
C SER A 87 -6.14 -8.03 9.88
N VAL A 88 -6.79 -7.44 8.86
CA VAL A 88 -7.69 -8.17 7.97
C VAL A 88 -6.89 -9.08 7.05
N GLU A 89 -5.82 -8.57 6.42
CA GLU A 89 -4.97 -9.37 5.52
C GLU A 89 -4.36 -10.59 6.22
N TYR A 90 -3.92 -10.46 7.48
CA TYR A 90 -3.42 -11.59 8.27
C TYR A 90 -4.49 -12.66 8.48
N ILE A 91 -5.74 -12.28 8.72
CA ILE A 91 -6.85 -13.23 8.91
C ILE A 91 -7.27 -13.84 7.57
N GLU A 92 -7.34 -13.05 6.50
CA GLU A 92 -7.69 -13.51 5.15
C GLU A 92 -6.59 -14.41 4.54
N SER A 93 -5.32 -14.13 4.80
CA SER A 93 -4.19 -14.93 4.30
C SER A 93 -4.16 -16.36 4.87
N LYS A 94 -4.65 -16.56 6.10
CA LYS A 94 -4.86 -17.91 6.67
C LYS A 94 -5.83 -18.77 5.82
N GLU A 95 -6.68 -18.14 5.02
CA GLU A 95 -7.66 -18.79 4.14
C GLU A 95 -7.30 -18.71 2.64
N GLY A 96 -6.06 -18.30 2.32
CA GLY A 96 -5.56 -18.28 0.94
C GLY A 96 -5.85 -17.00 0.14
N PHE A 97 -5.93 -15.85 0.80
CA PHE A 97 -6.04 -14.55 0.12
C PHE A 97 -4.89 -14.30 -0.86
N ASP A 98 -5.25 -13.94 -2.08
CA ASP A 98 -4.32 -13.69 -3.18
C ASP A 98 -4.28 -12.18 -3.48
N HIS A 99 -3.18 -11.52 -3.10
CA HIS A 99 -3.00 -10.09 -3.25
C HIS A 99 -3.05 -9.62 -4.73
N GLU A 100 -2.63 -10.47 -5.68
CA GLU A 100 -2.70 -10.15 -7.11
C GLU A 100 -4.16 -10.06 -7.56
N LYS A 101 -4.98 -11.04 -7.19
CA LYS A 101 -6.41 -11.07 -7.50
C LYS A 101 -7.20 -9.99 -6.77
N ALA A 102 -6.73 -9.55 -5.61
CA ALA A 102 -7.36 -8.48 -4.86
C ALA A 102 -7.30 -7.14 -5.62
N PHE A 103 -6.15 -6.82 -6.21
CA PHE A 103 -5.98 -5.64 -7.05
C PHE A 103 -6.88 -5.70 -8.29
N GLU A 104 -6.85 -6.81 -9.02
CA GLU A 104 -7.69 -7.01 -10.21
C GLU A 104 -9.18 -6.89 -9.87
N TYR A 105 -9.61 -7.47 -8.75
CA TYR A 105 -10.99 -7.36 -8.27
C TYR A 105 -11.40 -5.91 -7.99
N VAL A 106 -10.55 -5.13 -7.33
CA VAL A 106 -10.88 -3.72 -7.06
C VAL A 106 -10.95 -2.91 -8.35
N ALA A 107 -10.05 -3.15 -9.29
CA ALA A 107 -9.97 -2.39 -10.53
C ALA A 107 -11.07 -2.75 -11.56
N VAL A 108 -11.43 -4.03 -11.67
CA VAL A 108 -12.32 -4.56 -12.73
C VAL A 108 -13.70 -4.93 -12.17
N GLY A 109 -13.83 -5.21 -10.87
CA GLY A 109 -15.09 -5.60 -10.24
C GLY A 109 -15.50 -7.07 -10.46
N GLU A 110 -14.67 -7.87 -11.14
CA GLU A 110 -14.93 -9.29 -11.38
C GLU A 110 -14.33 -10.12 -10.24
N LYS A 111 -15.18 -10.70 -9.39
CA LYS A 111 -14.80 -11.85 -8.54
C LYS A 111 -15.25 -13.11 -9.29
N GLY A 112 -14.43 -14.16 -9.27
CA GLY A 112 -14.80 -15.46 -9.85
C GLY A 112 -16.20 -15.96 -9.42
N GLU A 113 -16.66 -17.01 -10.09
CA GLU A 113 -18.06 -17.50 -10.20
C GLU A 113 -18.91 -17.56 -8.91
N SER A 114 -18.32 -17.51 -7.71
CA SER A 114 -19.02 -17.75 -6.44
C SER A 114 -19.52 -16.50 -5.69
N TYR A 115 -19.26 -15.28 -6.17
CA TYR A 115 -19.73 -14.07 -5.47
C TYR A 115 -20.07 -12.93 -6.44
N GLN A 116 -21.33 -12.85 -6.85
CA GLN A 116 -21.89 -11.63 -7.43
C GLN A 116 -22.26 -10.69 -6.28
N TYR A 117 -21.44 -9.67 -6.05
CA TYR A 117 -21.95 -8.49 -5.35
C TYR A 117 -23.15 -8.01 -6.18
N LYS A 118 -24.34 -7.90 -5.58
CA LYS A 118 -25.50 -7.34 -6.27
C LYS A 118 -25.08 -5.94 -6.70
N SER A 119 -24.81 -5.80 -7.99
CA SER A 119 -24.36 -4.60 -8.70
C SER A 119 -25.26 -3.41 -8.33
N ALA A 120 -24.95 -2.75 -7.23
CA ALA A 120 -25.22 -1.34 -7.10
C ALA A 120 -24.11 -0.66 -7.91
N THR A 121 -24.48 0.09 -8.94
CA THR A 121 -23.53 0.87 -9.75
C THR A 121 -22.65 1.77 -8.87
N LEU A 122 -23.15 2.11 -7.68
CA LEU A 122 -22.52 2.94 -6.67
C LEU A 122 -22.19 2.09 -5.44
N GLU A 123 -20.93 2.08 -5.01
CA GLU A 123 -20.52 1.30 -3.84
C GLU A 123 -20.23 2.21 -2.65
N PRO A 124 -20.73 1.89 -1.43
CA PRO A 124 -20.43 2.68 -0.24
C PRO A 124 -18.94 2.83 0.04
N ILE A 125 -18.16 1.79 -0.26
CA ILE A 125 -16.69 1.80 -0.14
C ILE A 125 -16.01 2.78 -1.10
N PHE A 126 -16.72 3.22 -2.14
CA PHE A 126 -16.27 4.21 -3.12
C PHE A 126 -17.08 5.50 -3.01
N LEU A 127 -17.56 5.82 -1.80
CA LEU A 127 -18.31 7.06 -1.52
C LEU A 127 -19.60 7.17 -2.36
N GLY A 128 -20.20 6.04 -2.72
CA GLY A 128 -21.36 6.01 -3.60
C GLY A 128 -21.03 6.44 -5.03
N MET A 129 -19.80 6.22 -5.49
CA MET A 129 -19.38 6.41 -6.88
C MET A 129 -19.14 5.05 -7.56
N SER A 130 -19.15 5.05 -8.89
CA SER A 130 -18.80 3.88 -9.71
C SER A 130 -17.29 3.71 -9.78
N ARG A 131 -16.81 2.48 -10.01
CA ARG A 131 -15.41 2.23 -10.36
C ARG A 131 -15.04 2.97 -11.64
N GLU A 132 -13.82 3.49 -11.69
CA GLU A 132 -13.31 4.23 -12.85
C GLU A 132 -11.95 3.73 -13.35
N LEU A 133 -11.18 2.97 -12.57
CA LEU A 133 -9.82 2.55 -12.96
C LEU A 133 -9.81 1.80 -14.29
N SER A 134 -10.72 0.84 -14.48
CA SER A 134 -10.86 0.07 -15.74
C SER A 134 -11.30 0.90 -16.94
N SER A 135 -11.84 2.11 -16.74
CA SER A 135 -12.15 3.05 -17.81
C SER A 135 -10.95 3.91 -18.23
N LYS A 136 -9.95 4.05 -17.34
CA LYS A 136 -8.76 4.90 -17.53
C LYS A 136 -7.51 4.12 -17.89
N ILE A 137 -7.43 2.86 -17.48
CA ILE A 137 -6.29 1.97 -17.70
C ILE A 137 -6.79 0.72 -18.41
N ILE A 138 -6.17 0.40 -19.54
CA ILE A 138 -6.50 -0.81 -20.31
C ILE A 138 -6.19 -2.07 -19.49
N LYS A 139 -6.92 -3.15 -19.78
CA LYS A 139 -6.83 -4.40 -19.02
C LYS A 139 -5.42 -4.96 -18.95
N GLU A 140 -4.68 -4.95 -20.06
CA GLU A 140 -3.31 -5.47 -20.13
C GLU A 140 -2.36 -4.70 -19.21
N ASP A 141 -2.57 -3.39 -19.08
CA ASP A 141 -1.77 -2.53 -18.21
C ASP A 141 -2.17 -2.73 -16.73
N LEU A 142 -3.46 -2.93 -16.43
CA LEU A 142 -3.91 -3.30 -15.08
C LEU A 142 -3.30 -4.63 -14.62
N GLU A 143 -3.29 -5.66 -15.48
CA GLU A 143 -2.64 -6.94 -15.17
C GLU A 143 -1.13 -6.79 -14.94
N ALA A 144 -0.47 -5.95 -15.74
CA ALA A 144 0.95 -5.65 -15.57
C ALA A 144 1.22 -4.91 -14.24
N ILE A 145 0.37 -3.96 -13.87
CA ILE A 145 0.42 -3.24 -12.59
C ILE A 145 0.23 -4.22 -11.42
N GLY A 146 -0.78 -5.10 -11.48
CA GLY A 146 -1.04 -6.10 -10.46
C GLY A 146 0.16 -7.02 -10.21
N LYS A 147 0.83 -7.45 -11.29
CA LYS A 147 2.08 -8.24 -11.20
C LYS A 147 3.20 -7.48 -10.49
N ILE A 148 3.40 -6.20 -10.81
CA ILE A 148 4.42 -5.37 -10.15
C ILE A 148 4.12 -5.24 -8.65
N ILE A 149 2.87 -4.96 -8.27
CA ILE A 149 2.43 -4.85 -6.86
C ILE A 149 2.67 -6.18 -6.11
N ALA A 150 2.39 -7.31 -6.77
CA ALA A 150 2.65 -8.64 -6.23
C ALA A 150 4.14 -9.04 -6.18
N GLY A 151 5.07 -8.13 -6.51
CA GLY A 151 6.51 -8.39 -6.49
C GLY A 151 7.03 -9.16 -7.71
N LYS A 152 6.24 -9.29 -8.77
CA LYS A 152 6.60 -10.02 -9.99
C LYS A 152 7.09 -9.09 -11.09
N GLY A 153 7.88 -9.65 -12.00
CA GLY A 153 8.46 -8.94 -13.14
C GLY A 153 9.58 -7.97 -12.73
N ARG A 154 10.08 -7.23 -13.71
CA ARG A 154 11.28 -6.39 -13.58
C ARG A 154 11.20 -5.36 -12.44
N PHE A 155 10.04 -4.77 -12.18
CA PHE A 155 9.87 -3.75 -11.14
C PHE A 155 9.35 -4.31 -9.81
N GLY A 156 9.01 -5.59 -9.76
CA GLY A 156 8.51 -6.26 -8.55
C GLY A 156 9.38 -6.03 -7.31
N PRO A 157 10.71 -6.21 -7.39
CA PRO A 157 11.60 -5.97 -6.23
C PRO A 157 11.63 -4.52 -5.72
N LEU A 158 11.16 -3.54 -6.51
CA LEU A 158 11.06 -2.15 -6.07
C LEU A 158 9.77 -1.86 -5.31
N MET A 159 8.77 -2.75 -5.38
CA MET A 159 7.48 -2.62 -4.71
C MET A 159 7.26 -3.66 -3.61
N ASN A 160 7.94 -4.80 -3.67
CA ASN A 160 7.76 -5.90 -2.74
C ASN A 160 9.12 -6.57 -2.44
N ALA A 161 9.84 -5.98 -1.51
CA ALA A 161 11.11 -6.45 -1.00
C ALA A 161 11.22 -6.11 0.49
N THR A 162 12.34 -6.46 1.14
CA THR A 162 12.54 -6.07 2.54
C THR A 162 12.66 -4.56 2.72
N MET A 163 13.19 -3.85 1.72
CA MET A 163 13.30 -2.40 1.68
C MET A 163 13.00 -1.94 0.25
N ASP A 164 11.73 -1.63 0.00
CA ASP A 164 11.18 -1.15 -1.26
C ASP A 164 10.64 0.28 -1.11
N VAL A 165 10.11 0.87 -2.18
CA VAL A 165 9.62 2.27 -2.12
C VAL A 165 8.39 2.44 -1.22
N ASP A 166 7.54 1.41 -1.10
CA ASP A 166 6.41 1.38 -0.15
C ASP A 166 6.96 1.48 1.29
N ASN A 167 7.78 0.52 1.71
CA ASN A 167 8.26 0.44 3.07
C ASN A 167 9.19 1.60 3.43
N ILE A 168 9.87 2.22 2.47
CA ILE A 168 10.59 3.47 2.67
C ILE A 168 9.62 4.61 3.02
N ASP A 169 8.57 4.83 2.22
CA ASP A 169 7.58 5.88 2.51
C ASP A 169 6.87 5.61 3.83
N ASN A 170 6.32 4.42 4.02
CA ASN A 170 5.53 4.04 5.19
C ASN A 170 6.32 4.25 6.50
N VAL A 171 7.56 3.75 6.56
CA VAL A 171 8.42 3.89 7.75
C VAL A 171 8.72 5.35 8.06
N PHE A 172 9.15 6.14 7.08
CA PHE A 172 9.55 7.52 7.31
C PHE A 172 8.34 8.44 7.54
N ARG A 173 7.23 8.22 6.83
CA ARG A 173 5.97 8.96 7.00
C ARG A 173 5.41 8.77 8.40
N LEU A 174 5.21 7.53 8.83
CA LEU A 174 4.73 7.26 10.20
C LEU A 174 5.68 7.87 11.21
N SER A 175 6.98 7.62 11.07
CA SER A 175 8.01 8.16 11.96
C SER A 175 8.01 9.69 12.01
N TYR A 176 7.74 10.37 10.90
CA TYR A 176 7.66 11.83 10.85
C TYR A 176 6.46 12.33 11.65
N HIS A 177 5.28 11.75 11.42
CA HIS A 177 4.04 12.13 12.09
C HIS A 177 4.05 11.87 13.61
N ILE A 178 4.85 10.93 14.10
CA ILE A 178 5.03 10.67 15.53
C ILE A 178 6.30 11.32 16.12
N GLY A 179 7.02 12.15 15.34
CA GLY A 179 8.18 12.90 15.81
C GLY A 179 9.47 12.10 16.01
N LEU A 180 9.59 10.90 15.42
CA LEU A 180 10.83 10.11 15.43
C LEU A 180 11.87 10.60 14.43
N VAL A 181 11.43 11.20 13.32
CA VAL A 181 12.29 11.81 12.29
C VAL A 181 11.82 13.23 11.99
N LYS A 182 12.70 14.05 11.41
CA LYS A 182 12.47 15.49 11.22
C LYS A 182 12.36 15.93 9.76
N SER A 183 12.69 15.08 8.80
CA SER A 183 12.66 15.41 7.37
C SER A 183 12.43 14.19 6.49
N GLY A 184 12.03 14.45 5.24
CA GLY A 184 11.90 13.45 4.17
C GLY A 184 13.15 13.29 3.30
N GLU A 185 14.31 13.78 3.73
CA GLU A 185 15.53 13.71 2.89
C GLU A 185 16.06 12.29 2.71
N VAL A 186 16.06 11.49 3.78
CA VAL A 186 16.56 10.12 3.76
C VAL A 186 15.74 9.21 2.84
N PRO A 187 14.39 9.16 2.93
CA PRO A 187 13.61 8.35 2.00
C PRO A 187 13.81 8.76 0.54
N LEU A 188 13.96 10.07 0.28
CA LEU A 188 14.24 10.57 -1.07
C LEU A 188 15.61 10.10 -1.59
N LYS A 189 16.67 10.21 -0.79
CA LYS A 189 18.02 9.76 -1.16
C LYS A 189 18.08 8.25 -1.35
N LEU A 190 17.37 7.49 -0.52
CA LEU A 190 17.24 6.03 -0.68
C LEU A 190 16.53 5.69 -2.00
N ALA A 191 15.38 6.29 -2.29
CA ALA A 191 14.63 6.02 -3.52
C ALA A 191 15.47 6.30 -4.78
N LYS A 192 16.19 7.42 -4.83
CA LYS A 192 17.12 7.78 -5.93
C LYS A 192 18.29 6.80 -6.12
N SER A 193 18.55 5.99 -5.12
CA SER A 193 19.69 5.09 -5.10
C SER A 193 19.32 3.63 -5.38
N LEU A 194 18.04 3.34 -5.58
CA LEU A 194 17.53 2.00 -5.90
C LEU A 194 17.32 1.84 -7.40
N TRP A 195 17.59 0.64 -7.91
CA TRP A 195 17.17 0.17 -9.24
C TRP A 195 17.08 -1.36 -9.26
N VAL A 196 16.71 -1.95 -10.39
CA VAL A 196 16.68 -3.41 -10.57
C VAL A 196 17.69 -3.83 -11.64
N GLU A 197 18.50 -4.84 -11.32
CA GLU A 197 19.43 -5.46 -12.25
C GLU A 197 19.32 -6.99 -12.12
N ASN A 198 19.12 -7.69 -13.25
CA ASN A 198 18.89 -9.15 -13.28
C ASN A 198 17.79 -9.61 -12.29
N ASP A 199 16.65 -8.92 -12.31
CA ASP A 199 15.49 -9.15 -11.43
C ASP A 199 15.79 -9.06 -9.92
N LYS A 200 16.87 -8.37 -9.55
CA LYS A 200 17.26 -8.13 -8.15
C LYS A 200 17.33 -6.64 -7.86
N LEU A 201 16.86 -6.28 -6.67
CA LEU A 201 17.02 -4.93 -6.15
C LEU A 201 18.51 -4.65 -5.92
N VAL A 202 18.98 -3.54 -6.49
CA VAL A 202 20.36 -3.05 -6.33
C VAL A 202 20.31 -1.64 -5.76
N LEU A 203 21.35 -1.31 -5.00
CA LEU A 203 21.52 -0.05 -4.31
C LEU A 203 22.91 0.53 -4.60
N ARG A 204 23.00 1.87 -4.71
CA ARG A 204 24.29 2.57 -4.76
C ARG A 204 25.08 2.34 -3.47
N LYS A 205 26.37 2.02 -3.59
CA LYS A 205 27.22 1.69 -2.43
C LYS A 205 27.34 2.87 -1.45
N GLU A 206 27.24 4.09 -1.95
CA GLU A 206 27.44 5.33 -1.19
C GLU A 206 26.32 5.57 -0.17
N VAL A 207 25.16 4.91 -0.30
CA VAL A 207 24.01 5.10 0.59
C VAL A 207 23.82 3.99 1.63
N ILE A 208 24.83 3.13 1.84
CA ILE A 208 24.78 2.07 2.87
C ILE A 208 24.46 2.66 4.26
N CYS A 209 25.03 3.82 4.60
CA CYS A 209 24.73 4.48 5.87
C CYS A 209 23.25 4.88 6.02
N LEU A 210 22.58 5.24 4.91
CA LEU A 210 21.16 5.57 4.90
C LEU A 210 20.28 4.32 5.06
N VAL A 211 20.74 3.15 4.58
CA VAL A 211 20.05 1.87 4.81
C VAL A 211 20.10 1.50 6.28
N GLU A 212 21.25 1.68 6.93
CA GLU A 212 21.36 1.50 8.38
C GLU A 212 20.45 2.45 9.16
N GLU A 213 20.34 3.70 8.71
CA GLU A 213 19.42 4.68 9.29
C GLU A 213 17.96 4.23 9.14
N TRP A 214 17.53 3.86 7.92
CA TRP A 214 16.18 3.31 7.70
C TRP A 214 15.91 2.10 8.59
N HIS A 215 16.87 1.17 8.73
CA HIS A 215 16.71 0.02 9.60
C HIS A 215 16.56 0.41 11.08
N LYS A 216 17.36 1.39 11.57
CA LYS A 216 17.25 1.93 12.93
C LYS A 216 15.89 2.59 13.17
N VAL A 217 15.43 3.41 12.23
CA VAL A 217 14.11 4.09 12.29
C VAL A 217 12.99 3.06 12.29
N ARG A 218 13.00 2.11 11.34
CA ARG A 218 12.03 1.01 11.26
C ARG A 218 11.98 0.23 12.58
N LYS A 219 13.14 -0.19 13.11
CA LYS A 219 13.19 -0.91 14.39
C LYS A 219 12.59 -0.10 15.53
N LYS A 220 12.91 1.19 15.63
CA LYS A 220 12.37 2.07 16.69
C LYS A 220 10.86 2.24 16.57
N LEU A 221 10.36 2.48 15.36
CA LEU A 221 8.92 2.59 15.07
C LEU A 221 8.18 1.30 15.47
N TYR A 222 8.67 0.15 15.05
CA TYR A 222 8.03 -1.14 15.35
C TYR A 222 8.07 -1.47 16.84
N LEU A 223 9.18 -1.17 17.53
CA LEU A 223 9.26 -1.32 18.98
C LEU A 223 8.23 -0.43 19.70
N LEU A 224 8.00 0.79 19.21
CA LEU A 224 6.98 1.68 19.77
C LEU A 224 5.57 1.10 19.58
N LEU A 225 5.28 0.59 18.37
CA LEU A 225 3.99 0.01 18.01
C LEU A 225 3.69 -1.34 18.69
N LEU A 226 4.72 -2.08 19.11
CA LEU A 226 4.60 -3.41 19.71
C LEU A 226 4.76 -3.41 21.24
N ARG A 227 5.58 -2.52 21.79
CA ARG A 227 5.84 -2.46 23.24
C ARG A 227 4.90 -1.54 23.99
N ASN A 228 4.10 -0.74 23.29
CA ASN A 228 3.01 -0.01 23.92
C ASN A 228 1.85 -1.00 24.21
N PRO A 229 1.54 -1.28 25.50
CA PRO A 229 0.53 -2.28 25.84
C PRO A 229 -0.86 -1.92 25.32
N GLU A 230 -1.20 -0.63 25.29
CA GLU A 230 -2.50 -0.15 24.82
C GLU A 230 -2.68 -0.43 23.32
N GLU A 231 -1.69 -0.09 22.49
CA GLU A 231 -1.64 -0.40 21.06
C GLU A 231 -1.70 -1.91 20.80
N PHE A 232 -0.94 -2.68 21.57
CA PHE A 232 -0.90 -4.13 21.42
C PHE A 232 -2.26 -4.75 21.79
N SER A 233 -2.86 -4.36 22.91
CA SER A 233 -4.17 -4.85 23.35
C SER A 233 -5.27 -4.52 22.34
N ALA A 234 -5.27 -3.29 21.79
CA ALA A 234 -6.28 -2.87 20.81
C ALA A 234 -6.16 -3.68 19.51
N LYS A 235 -4.95 -3.99 19.06
CA LYS A 235 -4.72 -4.88 17.90
C LYS A 235 -5.22 -6.29 18.17
N CYS A 236 -4.94 -6.86 19.34
CA CYS A 236 -5.44 -8.18 19.72
C CYS A 236 -6.97 -8.24 19.74
N MET A 237 -7.62 -7.27 20.41
CA MET A 237 -9.07 -7.18 20.46
C MET A 237 -9.70 -7.04 19.07
N LEU A 238 -9.10 -6.22 18.20
CA LEU A 238 -9.56 -6.05 16.83
C LEU A 238 -9.43 -7.33 16.02
N SER A 239 -8.28 -8.02 16.11
CA SER A 239 -8.08 -9.30 15.44
C SER A 239 -9.09 -10.36 15.91
N GLU A 240 -9.32 -10.47 17.21
CA GLU A 240 -10.32 -11.37 17.78
C GLU A 240 -11.74 -11.03 17.30
N ALA A 241 -12.10 -9.74 17.30
CA ALA A 241 -13.41 -9.30 16.80
C ALA A 241 -13.63 -9.66 15.32
N ILE A 242 -12.60 -9.54 14.48
CA ILE A 242 -12.66 -9.93 13.06
C ILE A 242 -12.80 -11.46 12.94
N GLU A 243 -12.02 -12.23 13.72
CA GLU A 243 -12.12 -13.70 13.73
C GLU A 243 -13.52 -14.17 14.16
N LEU A 244 -14.09 -13.59 15.22
CA LEU A 244 -15.45 -13.88 15.70
C LEU A 244 -16.52 -13.51 14.66
N ALA A 245 -16.41 -12.34 14.02
CA ALA A 245 -17.35 -11.92 12.99
C ALA A 245 -17.33 -12.87 11.77
N LYS A 246 -16.15 -13.43 11.43
CA LYS A 246 -16.01 -14.40 10.34
C LYS A 246 -16.44 -15.82 10.72
N ALA A 247 -16.37 -16.22 11.99
CA ALA A 247 -16.70 -17.57 12.45
C ALA A 247 -18.15 -18.00 12.16
N LYS A 248 -19.03 -17.09 11.69
CA LYS A 248 -20.44 -17.35 11.35
C LYS A 248 -21.21 -18.02 12.50
N ASP A 249 -20.85 -17.74 13.74
CA ASP A 249 -21.70 -18.08 14.87
C ASP A 249 -22.95 -17.19 14.79
N PHE A 250 -23.99 -17.73 14.15
CA PHE A 250 -25.31 -17.12 14.10
C PHE A 250 -25.90 -17.14 15.51
N PHE A 251 -25.73 -16.05 16.25
CA PHE A 251 -26.53 -15.84 17.43
C PHE A 251 -27.94 -15.44 17.01
N PRO A 252 -29.00 -16.14 17.48
CA PRO A 252 -30.36 -15.69 17.25
C PRO A 252 -30.51 -14.30 17.86
N PHE A 253 -30.67 -13.29 17.01
CA PHE A 253 -30.90 -11.91 17.41
C PHE A 253 -32.34 -11.54 17.11
N SER A 254 -33.05 -11.05 18.12
CA SER A 254 -34.44 -10.61 18.02
C SER A 254 -34.54 -9.17 18.49
N TRP A 255 -35.14 -8.31 17.67
CA TRP A 255 -35.47 -6.92 17.99
C TRP A 255 -36.76 -6.85 18.83
N HIS A 256 -36.90 -7.67 19.86
CA HIS A 256 -38.07 -7.68 20.75
C HIS A 256 -37.71 -7.16 22.14
#